data_AF-A0A9X3UG40-F1
#
_entry.id   AF-A0A9X3UG40-F1
#
_cell.length_a   1.000
_cell.length_b   1.000
_cell.length_c   1.000
_cell.angle_alpha   90.00
_cell.angle_beta   90.00
_cell.angle_gamma   90.00
#
_symmetry.space_group_name_H-M   'P 1'
#
loop_
_entity.id
_entity.type
_entity.pdbx_description
1 polymer ?
#
loop_
_entity_poly.entity_id
_entity_poly.type
_entity_poly.pdbx_seq_one_letter_code
_entity_poly.pdbx_strand_id
1 'polypeptide(L)'
;MSKGREKAGVLPYLIGGLSFIPLLGVVFGIIAIVWGVFTRHVAGRKVAIIGACGIAFTVVIYSALFYFGFVQRGGVYDKLRSEAARAQLTSLVSAIEFYKLENGAYPATLIELAASLPDNSMVFVYDPTDISTGDNRRRFYYRVLENGKYHLRSVGLDGKLFTEDDILPDIELKKDSRIGVQLQP
;
A
#
# COMPACT_ATOMS: atom_id res chain seq x y z
N MET A 1 16.08 -46.87 39.44
CA MET A 1 15.62 -45.50 39.78
C MET A 1 15.26 -44.77 38.48
N SER A 2 13.97 -44.64 38.17
CA SER A 2 13.49 -43.89 37.00
C SER A 2 13.34 -42.42 37.40
N LYS A 3 14.18 -41.52 36.86
CA LYS A 3 14.00 -40.07 37.02
C LYS A 3 12.68 -39.70 36.32
N GLY A 4 11.64 -39.40 37.12
CA GLY A 4 10.37 -38.89 36.61
C GLY A 4 10.62 -37.64 35.78
N ARG A 5 10.23 -37.67 34.50
CA ARG A 5 10.22 -36.47 33.64
C ARG A 5 9.18 -35.51 34.20
N GLU A 6 9.61 -34.52 34.97
CA GLU A 6 8.73 -33.47 35.46
C GLU A 6 8.21 -32.66 34.26
N LYS A 7 6.92 -32.81 33.95
CA LYS A 7 6.30 -32.09 32.83
C LYS A 7 6.27 -30.61 33.19
N ALA A 8 6.68 -29.73 32.29
CA ALA A 8 6.38 -28.31 32.48
C ALA A 8 4.85 -28.16 32.60
N GLY A 9 4.41 -27.29 33.51
CA GLY A 9 2.99 -26.97 33.68
C GLY A 9 2.37 -26.47 32.36
N VAL A 10 1.04 -26.45 32.30
CA VAL A 10 0.29 -26.04 31.10
C VAL A 10 0.59 -24.59 30.70
N LEU A 11 0.86 -23.73 31.68
CA LEU A 11 1.00 -22.28 31.51
C LEU A 11 2.16 -21.87 30.56
N PRO A 12 3.41 -22.37 30.70
CA PRO A 12 4.48 -22.11 29.74
C PRO A 12 4.15 -22.47 28.29
N TYR A 13 3.39 -23.54 28.05
CA TYR A 13 2.96 -23.92 26.71
C TYR A 13 1.89 -22.99 26.15
N LEU A 14 0.97 -22.49 26.99
CA LEU A 14 -0.01 -21.47 26.59
C LEU A 14 0.68 -20.17 26.20
N ILE A 15 1.66 -19.71 27.00
CA ILE A 15 2.48 -18.52 26.67
C ILE A 15 3.22 -18.73 25.35
N GLY A 16 3.80 -19.92 25.14
CA GLY A 16 4.38 -20.29 23.85
C GLY A 16 3.36 -20.23 22.71
N GLY A 17 2.15 -20.75 22.90
CA GLY A 17 1.09 -20.71 21.90
C GLY A 17 0.65 -19.29 21.53
N LEU A 18 0.57 -18.38 22.51
CA LEU A 18 0.26 -16.96 22.27
C LEU A 18 1.28 -16.26 21.37
N SER A 19 2.48 -16.83 21.20
CA SER A 19 3.49 -16.29 20.29
C SER A 19 3.10 -16.30 18.81
N PHE A 20 2.03 -17.02 18.45
CA PHE A 20 1.50 -17.09 17.08
C PHE A 20 0.50 -15.99 16.75
N ILE A 21 0.12 -15.13 17.70
CA ILE A 21 -0.67 -13.92 17.38
C ILE A 21 0.26 -12.97 16.60
N PRO A 22 -0.02 -12.61 15.33
CA PRO A 22 0.86 -11.74 14.57
C PRO A 22 1.13 -10.42 15.31
N LEU A 23 2.37 -9.95 15.25
CA LEU A 23 2.89 -8.75 15.93
C LEU A 23 2.95 -8.87 17.47
N LEU A 24 1.80 -9.03 18.14
CA LEU A 24 1.71 -9.12 19.61
C LEU A 24 2.41 -10.37 20.16
N GLY A 25 2.39 -11.45 19.40
CA GLY A 25 2.99 -12.75 19.73
C GLY A 25 4.50 -12.70 19.90
N VAL A 26 5.20 -11.71 19.32
CA VAL A 26 6.66 -11.60 19.47
C VAL A 26 7.04 -11.45 20.94
N VAL A 27 6.29 -10.66 21.72
CA VAL A 27 6.54 -10.48 23.16
C VAL A 27 6.37 -11.81 23.90
N PHE A 28 5.29 -12.53 23.64
CA PHE A 28 5.04 -13.84 24.25
C PHE A 28 6.08 -14.89 23.83
N GLY A 29 6.54 -14.83 22.59
CA GLY A 29 7.62 -15.68 22.07
C GLY A 29 8.93 -15.44 22.80
N ILE A 30 9.31 -14.17 23.01
CA ILE A 30 10.51 -13.81 23.79
C ILE A 30 10.38 -14.33 25.23
N ILE A 31 9.23 -14.13 25.88
CA ILE A 31 8.97 -14.63 27.24
C ILE A 31 9.11 -16.16 27.28
N ALA A 32 8.54 -16.88 26.31
CA ALA A 32 8.63 -18.34 26.22
C ALA A 32 10.07 -18.83 26.01
N ILE A 33 10.86 -18.14 25.18
CA ILE A 33 12.29 -18.44 24.96
C ILE A 33 13.09 -18.25 26.24
N VAL A 34 12.96 -17.08 26.88
CA VAL A 34 13.63 -16.75 28.15
C VAL A 34 13.29 -17.81 29.20
N TRP A 35 11.99 -18.07 29.41
CA TRP A 35 11.54 -19.09 30.34
C TRP A 35 12.13 -20.47 30.02
N GLY A 36 12.08 -20.88 28.75
CA GLY A 36 12.55 -22.19 28.31
C GLY A 36 14.05 -22.39 28.50
N VAL A 37 14.86 -21.35 28.31
CA VAL A 37 16.33 -21.36 28.51
C VAL A 37 16.67 -21.44 30.01
N PHE A 38 16.03 -20.62 30.85
CA PHE A 38 16.32 -20.59 32.29
C PHE A 38 15.87 -21.85 33.03
N THR A 39 14.83 -22.54 32.56
CA THR A 39 14.30 -23.74 33.25
C THR A 39 15.23 -24.97 33.11
N ARG A 40 16.23 -24.96 32.22
CA ARG A 40 17.23 -26.05 31.98
C ARG A 40 16.69 -27.50 31.89
N HIS A 41 15.38 -27.66 31.70
CA HIS A 41 14.68 -28.94 31.61
C HIS A 41 14.26 -29.23 30.16
N VAL A 42 14.10 -30.51 29.80
CA VAL A 42 13.66 -30.95 28.45
C VAL A 42 12.35 -30.28 28.04
N ALA A 43 11.44 -30.08 29.01
CA ALA A 43 10.18 -29.38 28.78
C ALA A 43 10.37 -27.86 28.52
N GLY A 44 11.35 -27.22 29.15
CA GLY A 44 11.70 -25.82 28.87
C GLY A 44 12.24 -25.62 27.45
N ARG A 45 13.04 -26.57 26.94
CA ARG A 45 13.51 -26.54 25.55
C ARG A 45 12.35 -26.55 24.55
N LYS A 46 11.28 -27.32 24.82
CA LYS A 46 10.09 -27.34 23.96
C LYS A 46 9.35 -26.00 23.96
N VAL A 47 9.19 -25.38 25.13
CA VAL A 47 8.55 -24.06 25.26
C VAL A 47 9.35 -23.00 24.50
N ALA A 48 10.68 -23.01 24.59
CA ALA A 48 11.53 -22.10 23.83
C ALA A 48 11.40 -22.31 22.31
N ILE A 49 11.33 -23.56 21.84
CA ILE A 49 11.11 -23.86 20.42
C ILE A 49 9.76 -23.31 19.95
N ILE A 50 8.69 -23.51 20.72
CA ILE A 50 7.35 -22.99 20.38
C ILE A 50 7.37 -21.47 20.26
N GLY A 51 7.98 -20.78 21.24
CA GLY A 51 8.15 -19.33 21.19
C GLY A 51 8.93 -18.85 19.97
N ALA A 52 10.02 -19.53 19.63
CA ALA A 52 10.81 -19.23 18.44
C ALA A 52 10.00 -19.46 17.14
N CYS A 53 9.19 -20.52 17.08
CA CYS A 53 8.31 -20.77 15.94
C CYS A 53 7.24 -19.69 15.77
N GLY A 54 6.64 -19.15 16.84
CA GLY A 54 5.67 -18.06 16.72
C GLY A 54 6.29 -16.73 16.27
N ILE A 55 7.51 -16.43 16.74
CA ILE A 55 8.29 -15.28 16.22
C ILE A 55 8.58 -15.49 14.72
N ALA A 56 9.07 -16.66 14.33
CA ALA A 56 9.34 -16.98 12.93
C ALA A 56 8.07 -16.90 12.07
N PHE A 57 6.93 -17.35 12.59
CA PHE A 57 5.63 -17.22 11.93
C PHE A 57 5.26 -15.75 11.66
N THR A 58 5.47 -14.88 12.64
CA THR A 58 5.28 -13.42 12.48
C THR A 58 6.20 -12.88 11.37
N VAL A 59 7.49 -13.22 11.41
CA VAL A 59 8.46 -12.80 10.38
C VAL A 59 8.03 -13.27 8.99
N VAL A 60 7.60 -14.53 8.84
CA VAL A 60 7.15 -15.08 7.56
C VAL A 60 5.92 -14.32 7.04
N ILE A 61 4.90 -14.09 7.88
CA ILE A 61 3.70 -13.36 7.47
C ILE A 61 4.05 -11.94 7.00
N TYR A 62 4.79 -11.18 7.80
CA TYR A 62 5.09 -9.79 7.45
C TYR A 62 6.06 -9.67 6.29
N SER A 63 7.01 -10.62 6.15
CA SER A 63 7.87 -10.67 4.96
C SER A 63 7.07 -10.99 3.71
N ALA A 64 6.10 -11.91 3.79
CA ALA A 64 5.20 -12.20 2.68
C ALA A 64 4.33 -11.00 2.32
N LEU A 65 3.71 -10.34 3.30
CA LEU A 65 2.93 -9.11 3.07
C LEU A 65 3.77 -8.01 2.45
N PHE A 66 5.00 -7.82 2.92
CA PHE A 66 5.93 -6.84 2.34
C PHE A 66 6.30 -7.21 0.90
N TYR A 67 6.66 -8.47 0.65
CA TYR A 67 7.01 -8.94 -0.69
C TYR A 67 5.85 -8.78 -1.67
N PHE A 68 4.66 -9.26 -1.32
CA PHE A 68 3.47 -9.16 -2.17
C PHE A 68 2.98 -7.71 -2.31
N GLY A 69 3.15 -6.90 -1.28
CA GLY A 69 2.74 -5.50 -1.28
C GLY A 69 3.66 -4.62 -2.13
N PHE A 70 4.98 -4.81 -2.04
CA PHE A 70 5.96 -3.81 -2.54
C PHE A 70 6.99 -4.36 -3.51
N VAL A 71 7.18 -5.69 -3.60
CA VAL A 71 8.24 -6.29 -4.44
C VAL A 71 7.64 -7.02 -5.65
N GLN A 72 6.59 -7.81 -5.45
CA GLN A 72 5.95 -8.53 -6.55
C GLN A 72 5.22 -7.56 -7.47
N ARG A 73 5.60 -7.58 -8.76
CA ARG A 73 4.89 -6.85 -9.83
C ARG A 73 3.82 -7.72 -10.49
N GLY A 74 2.72 -7.10 -10.92
CA GLY A 74 1.59 -7.78 -11.58
C GLY A 74 0.70 -8.59 -10.64
N GLY A 75 0.80 -8.34 -9.32
CA GLY A 75 0.01 -9.03 -8.29
C GLY A 75 -1.32 -8.34 -7.96
N VAL A 76 -2.01 -8.87 -6.93
CA VAL A 76 -3.31 -8.33 -6.45
C VAL A 76 -3.18 -6.87 -6.02
N TYR A 77 -2.09 -6.52 -5.33
CA TYR A 77 -1.85 -5.14 -4.89
C TYR A 77 -1.70 -4.16 -6.05
N ASP A 78 -1.03 -4.57 -7.13
CA ASP A 78 -0.89 -3.73 -8.32
C ASP A 78 -2.23 -3.50 -9.02
N LYS A 79 -3.07 -4.54 -9.11
CA LYS A 79 -4.44 -4.38 -9.62
C LYS A 79 -5.24 -3.38 -8.80
N LEU A 80 -5.19 -3.48 -7.47
CA LEU A 80 -5.87 -2.54 -6.56
C LEU A 80 -5.34 -1.11 -6.72
N ARG A 81 -4.03 -0.94 -6.91
CA ARG A 81 -3.43 0.37 -7.19
C ARG A 81 -3.89 0.92 -8.52
N SER A 82 -4.00 0.09 -9.55
CA SER A 82 -4.48 0.52 -10.86
C SER A 82 -5.95 0.95 -10.83
N GLU A 83 -6.79 0.22 -10.08
CA GLU A 83 -8.19 0.61 -9.84
C GLU A 83 -8.27 1.92 -9.05
N ALA A 84 -7.44 2.09 -8.01
CA ALA A 84 -7.36 3.33 -7.26
C ALA A 84 -6.87 4.50 -8.12
N ALA A 85 -5.87 4.29 -8.98
CA ALA A 85 -5.37 5.28 -9.92
C ALA A 85 -6.48 5.75 -10.85
N ARG A 86 -7.23 4.81 -11.44
CA ARG A 86 -8.37 5.12 -12.32
C ARG A 86 -9.43 5.95 -11.61
N ALA A 87 -9.84 5.55 -10.39
CA ALA A 87 -10.83 6.28 -9.60
C ALA A 87 -10.36 7.70 -9.23
N GLN A 88 -9.10 7.84 -8.82
CA GLN A 88 -8.50 9.14 -8.49
C GLN A 88 -8.37 10.03 -9.73
N LEU A 89 -7.94 9.49 -10.88
CA LEU A 89 -7.89 10.22 -12.15
C LEU A 89 -9.27 10.72 -12.57
N THR A 90 -10.31 9.89 -12.46
CA THR A 90 -11.70 10.31 -12.76
C THR A 90 -12.14 11.46 -11.88
N SER A 91 -11.88 11.39 -10.57
CA SER A 91 -12.20 12.50 -9.64
C SER A 91 -11.39 13.77 -9.96
N LEU A 92 -10.12 13.60 -10.34
CA LEU A 92 -9.21 14.68 -10.65
C LEU A 92 -9.62 15.43 -11.93
N VAL A 93 -10.20 14.74 -12.93
CA VAL A 93 -10.82 15.39 -14.10
C VAL A 93 -11.88 16.39 -13.63
N SER A 94 -12.81 15.98 -12.76
CA SER A 94 -13.85 16.88 -12.27
C SER A 94 -13.28 18.11 -11.55
N ALA A 95 -12.23 17.93 -10.74
CA ALA A 95 -11.56 19.02 -10.04
C ALA A 95 -10.86 20.00 -11.00
N ILE A 96 -10.17 19.49 -12.02
CA ILE A 96 -9.49 20.32 -13.04
C ILE A 96 -10.50 21.13 -13.85
N GLU A 97 -11.60 20.50 -14.29
CA GLU A 97 -12.65 21.20 -15.04
C GLU A 97 -13.30 22.28 -14.18
N PHE A 98 -13.58 21.98 -12.91
CA PHE A 98 -14.14 22.94 -11.97
C PHE A 98 -13.19 24.13 -11.73
N TYR A 99 -11.89 23.87 -11.53
CA TYR A 99 -10.88 24.92 -11.40
C TYR A 99 -10.88 25.87 -12.59
N LYS A 100 -10.98 25.34 -13.82
CA LYS A 100 -11.06 26.18 -15.02
C LYS A 100 -12.33 27.01 -15.07
N LEU A 101 -13.46 26.49 -14.60
CA LEU A 101 -14.70 27.27 -14.55
C LEU A 101 -14.58 28.46 -13.59
N GLU A 102 -13.87 28.30 -12.48
CA GLU A 102 -13.66 29.37 -11.50
C GLU A 102 -12.58 30.38 -11.93
N ASN A 103 -11.48 29.91 -12.52
CA ASN A 103 -10.30 30.73 -12.79
C ASN A 103 -10.16 31.15 -14.26
N GLY A 104 -11.00 30.63 -15.15
CA GLY A 104 -10.96 30.88 -16.59
C GLY A 104 -9.86 30.10 -17.35
N ALA A 105 -8.91 29.50 -16.65
CA ALA A 105 -7.82 28.69 -17.20
C ALA A 105 -7.60 27.41 -16.38
N TYR A 106 -7.04 26.38 -17.02
CA TYR A 106 -6.60 25.18 -16.30
C TYR A 106 -5.43 25.51 -15.35
N PRO A 107 -5.27 24.76 -14.23
CA PRO A 107 -4.13 24.96 -13.34
C PRO A 107 -2.82 24.67 -14.07
N ALA A 108 -1.75 25.41 -13.79
CA ALA A 108 -0.45 25.13 -14.41
C ALA A 108 0.14 23.80 -13.91
N THR A 109 -0.17 23.42 -12.67
CA THR A 109 0.27 22.15 -12.08
C THR A 109 -0.81 21.52 -11.20
N LEU A 110 -0.72 20.21 -10.97
CA LEU A 110 -1.61 19.55 -9.99
C LEU A 110 -1.37 20.02 -8.54
N ILE A 111 -0.20 20.58 -8.22
CA ILE A 111 0.06 21.12 -6.88
C ILE A 111 -0.69 22.43 -6.66
N GLU A 112 -0.76 23.28 -7.70
CA GLU A 112 -1.58 24.49 -7.68
C GLU A 112 -3.06 24.13 -7.49
N LEU A 113 -3.56 23.14 -8.22
CA LEU A 113 -4.92 22.61 -8.02
C LEU A 113 -5.12 22.11 -6.58
N ALA A 114 -4.19 21.33 -6.04
CA ALA A 114 -4.30 20.83 -4.68
C ALA A 114 -4.34 21.97 -3.64
N ALA A 115 -3.56 23.03 -3.86
CA ALA A 115 -3.50 24.19 -2.97
C ALA A 115 -4.75 25.08 -3.06
N SER A 116 -5.51 25.03 -4.15
CA SER A 116 -6.76 25.79 -4.29
C SER A 116 -7.97 25.09 -3.68
N LEU A 117 -7.84 23.81 -3.31
CA LEU A 117 -8.94 23.02 -2.77
C LEU A 117 -9.03 23.18 -1.24
N PRO A 118 -10.23 23.00 -0.65
CA PRO A 118 -10.39 22.99 0.79
C PRO A 118 -9.54 21.89 1.46
N ASP A 119 -9.13 22.11 2.71
CA ASP A 119 -8.31 21.16 3.48
C ASP A 119 -8.94 19.75 3.62
N ASN A 120 -10.27 19.64 3.52
CA ASN A 120 -11.02 18.37 3.58
C ASN A 120 -11.31 17.77 2.19
N SER A 121 -10.65 18.27 1.14
CA SER A 121 -10.79 17.75 -0.22
C SER A 121 -10.26 16.32 -0.33
N MET A 122 -11.02 15.47 -1.02
CA MET A 122 -10.66 14.07 -1.31
C MET A 122 -10.01 13.91 -2.69
N VAL A 123 -9.47 14.99 -3.26
CA VAL A 123 -8.79 14.98 -4.55
C VAL A 123 -7.32 14.63 -4.34
N PHE A 124 -6.90 13.50 -4.91
CA PHE A 124 -5.53 13.02 -4.81
C PHE A 124 -4.76 13.29 -6.11
N VAL A 125 -3.55 13.85 -5.98
CA VAL A 125 -2.68 14.21 -7.12
C VAL A 125 -1.49 13.27 -7.29
N TYR A 126 -1.29 12.36 -6.34
CA TYR A 126 -0.21 11.37 -6.34
C TYR A 126 -0.66 10.07 -6.97
N ASP A 127 0.20 9.49 -7.79
CA ASP A 127 -0.07 8.26 -8.53
C ASP A 127 0.08 7.05 -7.60
N PRO A 128 -0.98 6.31 -7.27
CA PRO A 128 -0.90 5.19 -6.33
C PRO A 128 -0.19 3.97 -6.92
N THR A 129 0.11 3.94 -8.22
CA THR A 129 0.95 2.89 -8.84
C THR A 129 2.42 3.05 -8.53
N ASP A 130 2.84 4.24 -8.07
CA ASP A 130 4.19 4.47 -7.57
C ASP A 130 4.33 3.93 -6.14
N ILE A 131 5.20 2.92 -5.99
CA ILE A 131 5.51 2.29 -4.70
C ILE A 131 6.62 3.04 -3.95
N SER A 132 7.14 4.14 -4.51
CA SER A 132 8.10 5.00 -3.84
C SER A 132 7.51 5.59 -2.57
N THR A 133 8.33 5.69 -1.52
CA THR A 133 7.92 6.23 -0.23
C THR A 133 8.55 7.60 0.02
N GLY A 134 7.94 8.40 0.89
CA GLY A 134 8.42 9.74 1.24
C GLY A 134 8.10 10.80 0.19
N ASP A 135 9.04 11.73 -0.01
CA ASP A 135 8.87 12.93 -0.84
C ASP A 135 9.05 12.66 -2.34
N ASN A 136 9.57 11.49 -2.70
CA ASN A 136 9.79 11.08 -4.10
C ASN A 136 8.54 10.45 -4.74
N ARG A 137 7.36 10.60 -4.12
CA ARG A 137 6.12 10.09 -4.68
C ARG A 137 5.79 10.81 -5.98
N ARG A 138 5.65 10.01 -7.05
CA ARG A 138 5.27 10.47 -8.37
C ARG A 138 3.83 10.99 -8.35
N ARG A 139 3.63 12.11 -9.02
CA ARG A 139 2.30 12.68 -9.29
C ARG A 139 1.75 12.08 -10.58
N PHE A 140 0.42 12.14 -10.74
CA PHE A 140 -0.16 11.86 -12.05
C PHE A 140 0.48 12.77 -13.11
N TYR A 141 0.67 12.22 -14.31
CA TYR A 141 1.11 13.01 -15.43
C TYR A 141 0.00 13.97 -15.83
N TYR A 142 0.34 15.25 -15.88
CA TYR A 142 -0.56 16.33 -16.24
C TYR A 142 0.16 17.34 -17.13
N ARG A 143 -0.47 17.70 -18.25
CA ARG A 143 0.05 18.73 -19.16
C ARG A 143 -1.08 19.41 -19.91
N VAL A 144 -1.15 20.74 -19.80
CA VAL A 144 -2.01 21.58 -20.66
C VAL A 144 -1.40 21.65 -22.06
N LEU A 145 -2.26 21.54 -23.07
CA LEU A 145 -1.92 21.58 -24.48
C LEU A 145 -2.25 22.94 -25.09
N GLU A 146 -1.59 23.29 -26.20
CA GLU A 146 -1.80 24.56 -26.90
C GLU A 146 -3.24 24.75 -27.42
N ASN A 147 -3.94 23.65 -27.70
CA ASN A 147 -5.33 23.65 -28.16
C ASN A 147 -6.37 23.89 -27.05
N GLY A 148 -5.94 24.25 -25.84
CA GLY A 148 -6.84 24.48 -24.71
C GLY A 148 -7.46 23.21 -24.14
N LYS A 149 -6.80 22.06 -24.33
CA LYS A 149 -7.08 20.76 -23.69
C LYS A 149 -5.94 20.37 -22.75
N TYR A 150 -6.02 19.22 -22.10
CA TYR A 150 -4.93 18.69 -21.28
C TYR A 150 -4.84 17.17 -21.34
N HIS A 151 -3.65 16.63 -21.12
CA HIS A 151 -3.46 15.23 -20.81
C HIS A 151 -3.49 15.01 -19.31
N LEU A 152 -4.11 13.91 -18.90
CA LEU A 152 -4.10 13.42 -17.53
C LEU A 152 -4.04 11.88 -17.54
N ARG A 153 -3.04 11.31 -16.88
CA ARG A 153 -2.87 9.85 -16.77
C ARG A 153 -1.93 9.43 -15.65
N SER A 154 -2.01 8.17 -15.25
CA SER A 154 -0.93 7.48 -14.55
C SER A 154 -0.03 6.81 -15.58
N VAL A 155 1.26 6.72 -15.27
CA VAL A 155 2.27 6.02 -16.10
C VAL A 155 2.41 4.54 -15.73
N GLY A 156 1.50 4.02 -14.91
CA GLY A 156 1.50 2.62 -14.50
C GLY A 156 2.72 2.18 -13.70
N LEU A 157 2.89 0.86 -13.64
CA LEU A 157 3.98 0.15 -13.00
C LEU A 157 5.29 0.29 -13.75
N ASP A 158 5.26 0.38 -15.08
CA ASP A 158 6.46 0.48 -15.91
C ASP A 158 7.14 1.86 -15.80
N GLY A 159 6.39 2.87 -15.34
CA GLY A 159 6.88 4.22 -15.11
C GLY A 159 7.16 5.01 -16.39
N LYS A 160 6.68 4.55 -17.54
CA LYS A 160 6.92 5.15 -18.85
C LYS A 160 5.62 5.71 -19.41
N LEU A 161 5.70 6.94 -19.92
CA LEU A 161 4.55 7.58 -20.55
C LEU A 161 4.24 6.94 -21.90
N PHE A 162 2.95 6.92 -22.23
CA PHE A 162 2.40 6.52 -23.53
C PHE A 162 2.65 5.05 -23.85
N THR A 163 2.59 4.19 -22.83
CA THR A 163 2.61 2.73 -22.97
C THR A 163 1.22 2.14 -22.74
N GLU A 164 1.06 0.84 -22.97
CA GLU A 164 -0.21 0.13 -22.70
C GLU A 164 -0.53 0.02 -21.19
N ASP A 165 0.47 0.25 -20.33
CA ASP A 165 0.33 0.23 -18.87
C ASP A 165 -0.17 1.57 -18.31
N ASP A 166 -0.21 2.62 -19.14
CA ASP A 166 -0.80 3.91 -18.78
C ASP A 166 -2.27 3.72 -18.37
N ILE A 167 -2.63 4.31 -17.23
CA ILE A 167 -4.00 4.28 -16.73
C ILE A 167 -4.64 5.63 -17.02
N LEU A 168 -5.80 5.57 -17.67
CA LEU A 168 -6.61 6.71 -18.04
C LEU A 168 -7.81 6.87 -17.09
N PRO A 169 -8.32 8.10 -16.91
CA PRO A 169 -9.58 8.31 -16.20
C PRO A 169 -10.71 7.53 -16.88
N ASP A 170 -11.60 6.98 -16.08
CA ASP A 170 -12.84 6.36 -16.54
C ASP A 170 -13.92 7.43 -16.68
N ILE A 171 -14.11 7.89 -17.91
CA ILE A 171 -15.05 8.95 -18.29
C ILE A 171 -15.66 8.66 -19.65
N GLU A 172 -16.94 9.00 -19.79
CA GLU A 172 -17.62 8.94 -21.09
C GLU A 172 -17.43 10.25 -21.86
N LEU A 173 -16.58 10.24 -22.88
CA LEU A 173 -16.44 11.36 -23.80
C LEU A 173 -17.50 11.29 -24.91
N LYS A 174 -18.60 12.02 -24.72
CA LYS A 174 -19.57 12.25 -25.80
C LYS A 174 -18.97 13.16 -26.88
N LYS A 175 -19.44 13.01 -28.12
CA LYS A 175 -18.96 13.78 -29.28
C LYS A 175 -19.03 15.30 -29.08
N ASP A 176 -20.01 15.77 -28.30
CA ASP A 176 -20.21 17.19 -27.96
C ASP A 176 -19.79 17.53 -26.51
N SER A 177 -18.97 16.68 -25.89
CA SER A 177 -18.46 16.91 -24.54
C SER A 177 -17.56 18.15 -24.51
N ARG A 178 -17.79 19.02 -23.52
CA ARG A 178 -16.95 20.20 -23.25
C ARG A 178 -15.76 19.91 -22.33
N ILE A 179 -15.61 18.67 -21.88
CA ILE A 179 -14.50 18.24 -21.02
C ILE A 179 -13.19 18.39 -21.80
N GLY A 180 -12.18 18.99 -21.18
CA GLY A 180 -10.91 19.31 -21.81
C GLY A 180 -9.89 18.18 -21.83
N VAL A 181 -10.12 17.09 -21.12
CA VAL A 181 -9.18 15.97 -21.07
C VAL A 181 -9.05 15.28 -22.44
N GLN A 182 -7.81 15.01 -22.84
CA GLN A 182 -7.48 14.30 -24.07
C GLN A 182 -6.78 12.97 -23.72
N LEU A 183 -7.46 11.86 -24.05
CA LEU A 183 -7.03 10.51 -23.70
C LEU A 183 -5.94 9.96 -24.65
N GLN A 184 -6.00 10.33 -25.93
CA GLN A 184 -5.01 9.93 -26.93
C GLN A 184 -3.89 10.98 -27.03
N PRO A 185 -2.63 10.58 -27.22
CA PRO A 185 -1.53 11.50 -27.50
C PRO A 185 -1.78 12.36 -28.76
#